data_AF-A0A438JPK5-F1
#
_entry.id   AF-A0A438JPK5-F1
#
_cell.length_a   1.000
_cell.length_b   1.000
_cell.length_c   1.000
_cell.angle_alpha   90.00
_cell.angle_beta   90.00
_cell.angle_gamma   90.00
#
_symmetry.space_group_name_H-M   'P 1'
#
loop_
_entity.id
_entity.type
_entity.pdbx_description
1 polymer ?
#
loop_
_entity_poly.entity_id
_entity_poly.type
_entity_poly.pdbx_seq_one_letter_code
_entity_poly.pdbx_strand_id
1 'polypeptide(L)'
;MQERRLFFELLQHLRGDVARSLLEGIRKNTREMIEEQEAVRGRLFTIQDVMQSTVRAWLQDRSLRVTHNLAVFGGCGLVLSIITGLFGINVDGIPGASGTPYAFGLFAAILVLIGIILIALGLLYLGLKKPVSEAQVQVRKLELQQLVKMFQHEAETHAQVSKSRPRNNLTPTAADIIPADADYVLIQ
;
A
#
# COMPACT_ATOMS: atom_id res chain seq x y z
N MET A 1 -29.84 30.61 -63.78
CA MET A 1 -28.92 31.39 -62.91
C MET A 1 -29.42 31.45 -61.46
N GLN A 2 -30.73 31.59 -61.19
CA GLN A 2 -31.29 31.62 -59.83
C GLN A 2 -31.04 30.34 -59.00
N GLU A 3 -31.23 29.14 -59.56
CA GLU A 3 -31.18 27.88 -58.78
C GLU A 3 -29.82 27.60 -58.15
N ARG A 4 -28.72 27.94 -58.84
CA ARG A 4 -27.36 27.76 -58.29
C ARG A 4 -27.08 28.66 -57.08
N ARG A 5 -27.69 29.86 -57.00
CA ARG A 5 -27.53 30.74 -55.84
C ARG A 5 -28.27 30.18 -54.62
N LEU A 6 -29.50 29.70 -54.82
CA LEU A 6 -30.31 29.10 -53.77
C LEU A 6 -29.66 27.84 -53.19
N PHE A 7 -29.09 26.99 -54.05
CA PHE A 7 -28.37 25.79 -53.62
C PHE A 7 -27.10 26.11 -52.82
N PHE A 8 -26.36 27.16 -53.24
CA PHE A 8 -25.16 27.62 -52.54
C PHE A 8 -25.48 28.22 -51.17
N GLU A 9 -26.60 28.95 -51.07
CA GLU A 9 -27.09 29.57 -49.84
C GLU A 9 -27.56 28.51 -48.82
N LEU A 10 -28.27 27.48 -49.29
CA LEU A 10 -28.66 26.30 -48.48
C LEU A 10 -27.44 25.51 -47.98
N LEU A 11 -26.43 25.29 -48.84
CA LEU A 11 -25.19 24.61 -48.45
C LEU A 11 -24.38 25.39 -47.41
N GLN A 12 -24.33 26.72 -47.53
CA GLN A 12 -23.68 27.56 -46.52
C GLN A 12 -24.42 27.53 -45.18
N HIS A 13 -25.75 27.53 -45.20
CA HIS A 13 -26.58 27.45 -44.00
C HIS A 13 -26.42 26.09 -43.30
N LEU A 14 -26.57 24.98 -44.04
CA LEU A 14 -26.35 23.64 -43.50
C LEU A 14 -24.96 23.49 -42.89
N ARG A 15 -23.92 24.01 -43.55
CA ARG A 15 -22.55 23.95 -43.03
C ARG A 15 -22.39 24.75 -41.73
N GLY A 16 -23.06 25.90 -41.63
CA GLY A 16 -23.10 26.70 -40.39
C GLY A 16 -23.83 25.97 -39.25
N ASP A 17 -24.97 25.34 -39.56
CA ASP A 17 -25.78 24.62 -38.58
C ASP A 17 -25.11 23.34 -38.09
N VAL A 18 -24.47 22.58 -38.97
CA VAL A 18 -23.67 21.40 -38.61
C VAL A 18 -22.48 21.80 -37.74
N ALA A 19 -21.75 22.87 -38.09
CA ALA A 19 -20.64 23.36 -37.29
C ALA A 19 -21.09 23.82 -35.89
N ARG A 20 -22.26 24.49 -35.80
CA ARG A 20 -22.86 24.89 -34.52
C ARG A 20 -23.27 23.69 -33.68
N SER A 21 -23.93 22.70 -34.27
CA SER A 21 -24.34 21.48 -33.58
C SER A 21 -23.15 20.69 -33.03
N LEU A 22 -22.07 20.56 -33.80
CA LEU A 22 -20.83 19.90 -33.34
C LEU A 22 -20.16 20.68 -32.20
N LEU A 23 -20.10 22.01 -32.30
CA LEU A 23 -19.57 22.87 -31.23
C LEU A 23 -20.39 22.75 -29.94
N GLU A 24 -21.72 22.68 -30.04
CA GLU A 24 -22.58 22.48 -28.87
C GLU A 24 -22.40 21.09 -28.25
N GLY A 25 -22.25 20.05 -29.07
CA GLY A 25 -21.90 18.70 -28.60
C GLY A 25 -20.56 18.68 -27.87
N ILE A 26 -19.52 19.26 -28.46
CA ILE A 26 -18.19 19.37 -27.83
C ILE A 26 -18.26 20.18 -26.54
N ARG A 27 -18.98 21.30 -26.54
CA ARG A 27 -19.15 22.15 -25.34
C ARG A 27 -19.84 21.38 -24.22
N LYS A 28 -20.89 20.62 -24.53
CA LYS A 28 -21.63 19.82 -23.56
C LYS A 28 -20.76 18.70 -22.98
N ASN A 29 -20.13 17.91 -23.84
CA ASN A 29 -19.24 16.83 -23.42
C ASN A 29 -18.05 17.34 -22.58
N THR A 30 -17.51 18.51 -22.95
CA THR A 30 -16.43 19.15 -22.17
C THR A 30 -16.91 19.59 -20.78
N ARG A 31 -18.14 20.10 -20.65
CA ARG A 31 -18.72 20.45 -19.34
C ARG A 31 -18.92 19.23 -18.47
N GLU A 32 -19.49 18.16 -19.02
CA GLU A 32 -19.69 16.90 -18.30
C GLU A 32 -18.33 16.32 -17.84
N MET A 33 -17.31 16.35 -18.70
CA MET A 33 -15.96 15.91 -18.34
C MET A 33 -15.31 16.77 -17.25
N ILE A 34 -15.56 18.09 -17.23
CA ILE A 34 -15.08 18.97 -16.14
C ILE A 34 -15.75 18.61 -14.83
N GLU A 35 -17.07 18.38 -14.82
CA GLU A 35 -17.80 17.96 -13.62
C GLU A 35 -17.32 16.59 -13.10
N GLU A 36 -17.08 15.63 -14.00
CA GLU A 36 -16.49 14.33 -13.64
C GLU A 36 -15.08 14.49 -13.05
N GLN A 37 -14.24 15.35 -13.64
CA GLN A 37 -12.90 15.62 -13.13
C GLN A 37 -12.93 16.34 -11.77
N GLU A 38 -13.87 17.24 -11.53
CA GLU A 38 -14.07 17.88 -10.22
C GLU A 38 -14.46 16.85 -9.16
N ALA A 39 -15.34 15.90 -9.50
CA ALA A 39 -15.70 14.80 -8.60
C ALA A 39 -14.52 13.86 -8.30
N VAL A 40 -13.70 13.53 -9.31
CA VAL A 40 -12.48 12.73 -9.13
C VAL A 40 -11.43 13.47 -8.29
N ARG A 41 -11.27 14.78 -8.51
CA ARG A 41 -10.38 15.64 -7.71
C ARG A 41 -10.81 15.66 -6.25
N GLY A 42 -12.11 15.77 -5.96
CA GLY A 42 -12.63 15.69 -4.59
C GLY A 42 -12.24 14.39 -3.89
N ARG A 43 -12.39 13.25 -4.57
CA ARG A 43 -11.99 11.93 -4.04
C ARG A 43 -10.48 11.83 -3.85
N LEU A 44 -9.69 12.39 -4.77
CA LEU A 44 -8.23 12.37 -4.68
C LEU A 44 -7.73 13.14 -3.46
N PHE A 45 -8.34 14.28 -3.14
CA PHE A 45 -8.03 15.03 -1.91
C PHE A 45 -8.32 14.22 -0.65
N THR A 46 -9.45 13.53 -0.58
CA THR A 46 -9.78 12.64 0.56
C THR A 46 -8.77 11.50 0.68
N ILE A 47 -8.39 10.86 -0.44
CA ILE A 47 -7.40 9.77 -0.43
C ILE A 47 -6.03 10.29 0.02
N GLN A 48 -5.62 11.47 -0.43
CA GLN A 48 -4.36 12.09 -0.04
C GLN A 48 -4.31 12.36 1.47
N ASP A 49 -5.42 12.86 2.04
CA ASP A 49 -5.54 13.13 3.47
C ASP A 49 -5.50 11.83 4.32
N VAL A 50 -6.23 10.80 3.88
CA VAL A 50 -6.21 9.46 4.52
C VAL A 50 -4.82 8.81 4.44
N MET A 51 -4.14 8.93 3.30
CA MET A 51 -2.80 8.39 3.11
C MET A 51 -1.79 9.11 3.99
N GLN A 52 -1.84 10.45 4.05
CA GLN A 52 -0.93 11.22 4.91
C GLN A 52 -1.16 10.94 6.39
N SER A 53 -2.41 10.86 6.84
CA SER A 53 -2.74 10.52 8.23
C SER A 53 -2.30 9.09 8.60
N THR A 54 -2.52 8.12 7.71
CA THR A 54 -2.09 6.72 7.91
C THR A 54 -0.57 6.59 7.95
N VAL A 55 0.15 7.25 7.03
CA VAL A 55 1.62 7.23 6.98
C VAL A 55 2.22 7.86 8.24
N ARG A 56 1.66 8.98 8.71
CA ARG A 56 2.09 9.62 9.96
C ARG A 56 1.89 8.70 11.17
N ALA A 57 0.71 8.08 11.29
CA ALA A 57 0.43 7.14 12.36
C ALA A 57 1.37 5.92 12.32
N TRP A 58 1.67 5.40 11.14
CA TRP A 58 2.59 4.28 10.97
C TRP A 58 4.04 4.65 11.33
N LEU A 59 4.51 5.82 10.88
CA LEU A 59 5.84 6.35 11.24
C LEU A 59 5.98 6.53 12.74
N GLN A 60 4.93 7.05 13.41
CA GLN A 60 4.93 7.26 14.85
C GLN A 60 4.97 5.92 15.60
N ASP A 61 4.18 4.94 15.20
CA ASP A 61 4.16 3.59 15.81
C ASP A 61 5.46 2.80 15.55
N ARG A 62 6.11 2.99 14.39
CA ARG A 62 7.41 2.37 14.07
C ARG A 62 8.56 3.06 14.79
N SER A 63 8.58 4.39 14.82
CA SER A 63 9.61 5.19 15.49
C SER A 63 9.64 4.91 16.99
N LEU A 64 8.46 4.84 17.63
CA LEU A 64 8.37 4.54 19.05
C LEU A 64 9.03 3.20 19.38
N ARG A 65 8.84 2.15 18.57
CA ARG A 65 9.46 0.84 18.81
C ARG A 65 10.97 0.80 18.53
N VAL A 66 11.44 1.46 17.47
CA VAL A 66 12.87 1.44 17.09
C VAL A 66 13.71 2.29 18.05
N THR A 67 13.23 3.48 18.41
CA THR A 67 13.92 4.38 19.35
C THR A 67 13.99 3.78 20.75
N HIS A 68 12.93 3.09 21.18
CA HIS A 68 12.90 2.41 22.48
C HIS A 68 13.93 1.28 22.56
N ASN A 69 13.97 0.39 21.56
CA ASN A 69 14.98 -0.67 21.52
C ASN A 69 16.40 -0.11 21.49
N LEU A 70 16.64 0.91 20.67
CA LEU A 70 17.94 1.56 20.58
C LEU A 70 18.35 2.24 21.90
N ALA A 71 17.39 2.85 22.62
CA ALA A 71 17.64 3.44 23.93
C ALA A 71 18.01 2.40 24.98
N VAL A 72 17.37 1.22 24.97
CA VAL A 72 17.72 0.11 25.87
C VAL A 72 19.14 -0.39 25.60
N PHE A 73 19.47 -0.67 24.33
CA PHE A 73 20.81 -1.13 23.97
C PHE A 73 21.87 -0.06 24.23
N GLY A 74 21.59 1.20 23.91
CA GLY A 74 22.50 2.33 24.11
C GLY A 74 22.76 2.61 25.60
N GLY A 75 21.71 2.62 26.43
CA GLY A 75 21.82 2.83 27.87
C GLY A 75 22.59 1.69 28.56
N CYS A 76 22.28 0.43 28.25
CA CYS A 76 23.02 -0.71 28.78
C CYS A 76 24.48 -0.71 28.32
N GLY A 77 24.72 -0.43 27.03
CA GLY A 77 26.05 -0.34 26.45
C GLY A 77 26.89 0.77 27.08
N LEU A 78 26.29 1.92 27.37
CA LEU A 78 26.97 3.03 28.06
C LEU A 78 27.43 2.62 29.46
N VAL A 79 26.55 2.02 30.27
CA VAL A 79 26.90 1.58 31.64
C VAL A 79 28.02 0.54 31.60
N LEU A 80 27.91 -0.46 30.72
CA LEU A 80 28.94 -1.49 30.56
C LEU A 80 30.27 -0.88 30.09
N SER A 81 30.24 0.06 29.15
CA SER A 81 31.44 0.75 28.63
C SER A 81 32.15 1.58 29.70
N ILE A 82 31.42 2.19 30.63
CA ILE A 82 32.01 2.92 31.76
C ILE A 82 32.70 1.93 32.71
N ILE A 83 32.03 0.81 33.05
CA ILE A 83 32.59 -0.20 33.94
C ILE A 83 33.85 -0.81 33.31
N THR A 84 33.78 -1.29 32.06
CA THR A 84 34.95 -1.86 31.38
C THR A 84 36.07 -0.85 31.17
N GLY A 85 35.75 0.42 30.88
CA GLY A 85 36.75 1.50 30.76
C GLY A 85 37.48 1.78 32.07
N LEU A 86 36.76 1.82 33.21
CA LEU A 86 37.35 2.04 34.53
C LEU A 86 38.31 0.90 34.93
N PHE A 87 37.91 -0.34 34.71
CA PHE A 87 38.76 -1.50 34.98
C PHE A 87 39.89 -1.67 33.95
N GLY A 88 39.70 -1.22 32.70
CA GLY A 88 40.73 -1.26 31.66
C GLY A 88 41.89 -0.28 31.90
N ILE A 89 41.65 0.81 32.62
CA ILE A 89 42.70 1.75 33.04
C ILE A 89 43.36 1.28 34.35
N ASN A 90 42.65 0.49 35.16
CA ASN A 90 43.10 0.00 36.47
C ASN A 90 43.21 -1.54 36.52
N VAL A 91 43.85 -2.15 35.50
CA VAL A 91 43.99 -3.62 35.41
C VAL A 91 44.85 -4.19 36.56
N ASP A 92 45.69 -3.35 37.17
CA ASP A 92 46.48 -3.63 38.38
C ASP A 92 45.65 -3.72 39.68
N GLY A 93 44.40 -3.25 39.66
CA GLY A 93 43.51 -3.23 40.83
C GLY A 93 42.45 -4.33 40.85
N ILE A 94 42.50 -5.31 39.94
CA ILE A 94 41.54 -6.43 39.94
C ILE A 94 41.82 -7.32 41.17
N PRO A 95 40.89 -7.39 42.15
CA PRO A 95 41.07 -8.24 43.33
C PRO A 95 41.14 -9.70 42.90
N GLY A 96 42.29 -10.34 43.12
CA GLY A 96 42.56 -11.74 42.72
C GLY A 96 43.67 -11.93 41.68
N ALA A 97 44.23 -10.84 41.11
CA ALA A 97 45.31 -10.90 40.12
C ALA A 97 46.62 -11.53 40.65
N SER A 98 46.88 -11.44 41.95
CA SER A 98 48.09 -11.95 42.59
C SER A 98 48.01 -13.42 43.01
N GLY A 99 46.82 -14.06 42.97
CA GLY A 99 46.61 -15.40 43.55
C GLY A 99 46.05 -16.47 42.61
N THR A 100 45.44 -16.10 41.47
CA THR A 100 44.84 -17.08 40.55
C THR A 100 44.91 -16.60 39.08
N PRO A 101 45.38 -17.42 38.13
CA PRO A 101 45.48 -17.05 36.70
C PRO A 101 44.11 -16.86 36.02
N TYR A 102 43.00 -17.20 36.69
CA TYR A 102 41.64 -17.12 36.15
C TYR A 102 40.87 -15.85 36.57
N ALA A 103 41.46 -14.95 37.37
CA ALA A 103 40.76 -13.79 37.95
C ALA A 103 40.14 -12.86 36.89
N PHE A 104 40.87 -12.61 35.80
CA PHE A 104 40.37 -11.81 34.67
C PHE A 104 39.18 -12.49 33.95
N GLY A 105 39.26 -13.81 33.74
CA GLY A 105 38.20 -14.59 33.10
C GLY A 105 36.92 -14.62 33.92
N LEU A 106 37.04 -14.75 35.25
CA LEU A 106 35.90 -14.71 36.17
C LEU A 106 35.22 -13.32 36.15
N PHE A 107 36.01 -12.25 36.20
CA PHE A 107 35.50 -10.88 36.10
C PHE A 107 34.80 -10.62 34.76
N ALA A 108 35.41 -11.03 33.65
CA ALA A 108 34.80 -10.91 32.32
C ALA A 108 33.49 -11.70 32.22
N ALA A 109 33.43 -12.91 32.78
CA ALA A 109 32.21 -13.72 32.83
C ALA A 109 31.10 -13.06 33.67
N ILE A 110 31.44 -12.48 34.82
CA ILE A 110 30.49 -11.73 35.66
C ILE A 110 29.96 -10.50 34.90
N LEU A 111 30.83 -9.76 34.20
CA LEU A 111 30.44 -8.62 33.38
C LEU A 111 29.49 -8.99 32.24
N VAL A 112 29.76 -10.10 31.55
CA VAL A 112 28.88 -10.63 30.50
C VAL A 112 27.52 -11.02 31.10
N LEU A 113 27.52 -11.67 32.26
CA LEU A 113 26.30 -12.08 32.95
C LEU A 113 25.46 -10.88 33.40
N ILE A 114 26.10 -9.83 33.94
CA ILE A 114 25.45 -8.55 34.26
C ILE A 114 24.89 -7.90 32.99
N GLY A 115 25.61 -7.93 31.87
CA GLY A 115 25.13 -7.42 30.59
C GLY A 115 23.89 -8.15 30.09
N ILE A 116 23.86 -9.48 30.19
CA ILE A 116 22.68 -10.30 29.84
C ILE A 116 21.49 -9.95 30.74
N ILE A 117 21.70 -9.81 32.06
CA ILE A 117 20.65 -9.43 33.00
C ILE A 117 20.13 -8.01 32.71
N LEU A 118 21.01 -7.05 32.43
CA LEU A 118 20.62 -5.68 32.09
C LEU A 118 19.82 -5.62 30.78
N ILE A 119 20.19 -6.42 29.78
CA ILE A 119 19.43 -6.55 28.54
C ILE A 119 18.07 -7.22 28.84
N ALA A 120 18.04 -8.35 29.55
CA ALA A 120 16.79 -9.04 29.88
C ALA A 120 15.84 -8.18 30.72
N LEU A 121 16.36 -7.48 31.73
CA LEU A 121 15.61 -6.56 32.56
C LEU A 121 15.23 -5.30 31.78
N GLY A 122 16.09 -4.78 30.91
CA GLY A 122 15.77 -3.68 30.00
C GLY A 122 14.60 -4.06 29.08
N LEU A 123 14.61 -5.26 28.53
CA LEU A 123 13.50 -5.78 27.71
C LEU A 123 12.21 -5.99 28.54
N LEU A 124 12.32 -6.46 29.79
CA LEU A 124 11.19 -6.72 30.69
C LEU A 124 10.59 -5.44 31.28
N TYR A 125 11.42 -4.55 31.83
CA TYR A 125 11.05 -3.33 32.55
C TYR A 125 10.56 -2.23 31.61
N LEU A 126 11.18 -2.09 30.44
CA LEU A 126 10.70 -1.16 29.41
C LEU A 126 9.52 -1.72 28.59
N GLY A 127 9.02 -2.91 28.95
CA GLY A 127 7.76 -3.42 28.41
C GLY A 127 7.82 -3.65 26.91
N LEU A 128 8.77 -4.46 26.44
CA LEU A 128 8.58 -5.12 25.14
C LEU A 128 7.31 -5.95 25.25
N LYS A 129 6.24 -5.36 24.71
CA LYS A 129 5.17 -6.01 23.95
C LYS A 129 5.39 -7.52 23.92
N LYS A 130 4.62 -8.23 24.76
CA LYS A 130 4.56 -9.69 24.77
C LYS A 130 4.72 -10.18 23.32
N PRO A 131 5.64 -11.12 23.02
CA PRO A 131 5.75 -11.67 21.67
C PRO A 131 4.34 -11.97 21.22
N VAL A 132 3.93 -11.44 20.04
CA VAL A 132 2.54 -11.48 19.53
C VAL A 132 1.85 -12.70 20.10
N SER A 133 1.06 -12.47 21.17
CA SER A 133 0.52 -13.56 21.96
C SER A 133 -0.20 -14.46 20.99
N GLU A 134 -0.03 -15.78 21.09
CA GLU A 134 -0.66 -16.73 20.17
C GLU A 134 -2.15 -16.44 19.98
N ALA A 135 -2.80 -15.84 20.99
CA ALA A 135 -4.16 -15.31 20.91
C ALA A 135 -4.37 -14.26 19.79
N GLN A 136 -3.47 -13.30 19.61
CA GLN A 136 -3.58 -12.31 18.51
C GLN A 136 -3.29 -12.92 17.14
N VAL A 137 -2.42 -13.94 17.07
CA VAL A 137 -2.19 -14.70 15.82
C VAL A 137 -3.45 -15.48 15.44
N GLN A 138 -4.12 -16.09 16.42
CA GLN A 138 -5.37 -16.82 16.19
C GLN A 138 -6.50 -15.91 15.74
N VAL A 139 -6.68 -14.73 16.36
CA VAL A 139 -7.70 -13.76 15.94
C VAL A 139 -7.46 -13.29 14.50
N ARG A 140 -6.22 -12.95 14.13
CA ARG A 140 -5.88 -12.57 12.74
C ARG A 140 -6.08 -13.71 11.74
N LYS A 141 -5.79 -14.95 12.12
CA LYS A 141 -6.07 -16.13 11.29
C LYS A 141 -7.57 -16.33 11.09
N LEU A 142 -8.38 -16.12 12.13
CA LEU A 142 -9.85 -16.20 12.06
C LEU A 142 -10.43 -15.10 11.15
N GLU A 143 -9.95 -13.86 11.26
CA GLU A 143 -10.33 -12.75 10.38
C GLU A 143 -9.98 -13.04 8.91
N LEU A 144 -8.76 -13.55 8.63
CA LEU A 144 -8.36 -13.95 7.28
C LEU A 144 -9.23 -15.08 6.73
N GLN A 145 -9.55 -16.09 7.55
CA GLN A 145 -10.43 -17.17 7.15
C GLN A 145 -11.84 -16.67 6.82
N GLN A 146 -12.37 -15.71 7.57
CA GLN A 146 -13.65 -15.09 7.27
C GLN A 146 -13.60 -14.30 5.95
N LEU A 147 -12.54 -13.53 5.71
CA LEU A 147 -12.35 -12.82 4.44
C LEU A 147 -12.28 -13.78 3.25
N VAL A 148 -11.48 -14.85 3.36
CA VAL A 148 -11.38 -15.87 2.31
C VAL A 148 -12.74 -16.52 2.03
N LYS A 149 -13.53 -16.82 3.07
CA LYS A 149 -14.88 -17.37 2.91
C LYS A 149 -15.84 -16.40 2.24
N MET A 150 -15.78 -15.10 2.60
CA MET A 150 -16.58 -14.07 1.93
C MET A 150 -16.23 -13.95 0.44
N PHE A 151 -14.93 -13.94 0.10
CA PHE A 151 -14.49 -13.91 -1.30
C PHE A 151 -14.89 -15.16 -2.09
N GLN A 152 -14.79 -16.35 -1.50
CA GLN A 152 -15.25 -17.58 -2.14
C GLN A 152 -16.76 -17.55 -2.41
N HIS A 153 -17.54 -17.12 -1.41
CA HIS A 153 -18.98 -17.01 -1.54
C HIS A 153 -19.40 -15.98 -2.59
N GLU A 154 -18.70 -14.84 -2.64
CA GLU A 154 -18.90 -13.81 -3.65
C GLU A 154 -18.53 -14.33 -5.04
N ALA A 155 -17.39 -15.01 -5.21
CA ALA A 155 -16.98 -15.61 -6.47
C ALA A 155 -17.97 -16.68 -6.99
N GLU A 156 -18.49 -17.54 -6.11
CA GLU A 156 -19.51 -18.53 -6.47
C GLU A 156 -20.83 -17.86 -6.88
N THR A 157 -21.23 -16.80 -6.19
CA THR A 157 -22.43 -16.02 -6.52
C THR A 157 -22.27 -15.32 -7.87
N HIS A 158 -21.09 -14.75 -8.16
CA HIS A 158 -20.78 -14.17 -9.46
C HIS A 158 -20.75 -15.21 -10.60
N ALA A 159 -20.30 -16.44 -10.33
CA ALA A 159 -20.31 -17.53 -11.31
C ALA A 159 -21.72 -18.02 -11.64
N GLN A 160 -22.68 -17.95 -10.70
CA GLN A 160 -24.07 -18.33 -10.94
C GLN A 160 -24.83 -17.30 -11.80
N VAL A 161 -24.51 -16.00 -11.68
CA VAL A 161 -25.12 -14.95 -12.52
C VAL A 161 -24.77 -15.12 -14.01
N SER A 162 -23.61 -15.70 -14.32
CA SER A 162 -23.19 -16.05 -15.68
C SER A 162 -24.02 -17.20 -16.29
N LYS A 163 -24.47 -18.17 -15.48
CA LYS A 163 -25.20 -19.36 -15.97
C LYS A 163 -26.69 -19.14 -16.19
N SER A 164 -27.29 -18.09 -15.61
CA SER A 164 -28.75 -17.89 -15.61
C SER A 164 -29.29 -16.94 -16.69
N ARG A 165 -28.51 -16.55 -17.71
CA ARG A 165 -29.05 -15.82 -18.87
C ARG A 165 -29.03 -16.71 -20.13
N PRO A 166 -30.20 -17.20 -20.59
CA PRO A 166 -30.32 -17.68 -21.95
C PRO A 166 -29.94 -16.53 -22.88
N ARG A 167 -28.95 -16.80 -23.74
CA ARG A 167 -28.33 -15.86 -24.67
C ARG A 167 -29.27 -15.60 -25.84
N ASN A 168 -30.40 -14.94 -25.60
CA ASN A 168 -31.44 -14.77 -26.64
C ASN A 168 -31.65 -13.35 -27.16
N ASN A 169 -31.05 -12.32 -26.56
CA ASN A 169 -31.35 -10.92 -26.92
C ASN A 169 -30.11 -10.05 -27.17
N LEU A 170 -29.14 -10.50 -27.97
CA LEU A 170 -28.10 -9.61 -28.49
C LEU A 170 -28.42 -9.23 -29.94
N THR A 171 -28.56 -7.94 -30.19
CA THR A 171 -28.70 -7.32 -31.51
C THR A 171 -27.43 -7.61 -32.35
N PRO A 172 -27.55 -7.92 -33.66
CA PRO A 172 -26.40 -8.25 -34.51
C PRO A 172 -25.32 -7.16 -34.43
N THR A 173 -24.09 -7.56 -34.13
CA THR A 173 -22.93 -6.66 -34.19
C THR A 173 -22.51 -6.51 -35.65
N ALA A 174 -21.97 -5.33 -36.03
CA ALA A 174 -21.58 -5.01 -37.41
C ALA A 174 -20.57 -5.99 -38.07
N ALA A 175 -19.96 -6.89 -37.29
CA ALA A 175 -19.14 -7.99 -37.79
C ALA A 175 -19.96 -9.13 -38.43
N ASP A 176 -21.23 -9.32 -38.04
CA ASP A 176 -22.11 -10.38 -38.57
C ASP A 176 -22.81 -9.97 -39.89
N ILE A 177 -22.68 -8.72 -40.32
CA ILE A 177 -23.28 -8.20 -41.56
C ILE A 177 -22.36 -8.42 -42.77
N ILE A 178 -21.13 -8.92 -42.56
CA ILE A 178 -20.22 -9.21 -43.67
C ILE A 178 -20.67 -10.52 -44.35
N PRO A 179 -21.16 -10.48 -45.60
CA PRO A 179 -21.52 -11.69 -46.33
C PRO A 179 -20.26 -12.52 -46.51
N ALA A 180 -20.32 -13.82 -46.22
CA ALA A 180 -19.22 -14.78 -46.37
C ALA A 180 -18.81 -15.05 -47.85
N ASP A 181 -19.25 -14.21 -48.79
CA ASP A 181 -19.09 -14.33 -50.24
C ASP A 181 -18.36 -13.10 -50.85
N ALA A 182 -17.60 -12.37 -50.05
CA ALA A 182 -16.70 -11.37 -50.61
C ALA A 182 -15.38 -12.05 -50.99
N ASP A 183 -15.27 -12.44 -52.26
CA ASP A 183 -14.04 -12.91 -52.90
C ASP A 183 -12.99 -11.78 -52.85
N TYR A 184 -12.03 -11.87 -51.92
CA TYR A 184 -10.96 -10.88 -51.78
C TYR A 184 -9.79 -11.25 -52.70
N VAL A 185 -9.64 -10.52 -53.80
CA VAL A 185 -8.40 -10.53 -54.59
C VAL A 185 -7.30 -9.84 -53.76
N LEU A 186 -6.39 -10.65 -53.22
CA LEU A 186 -5.12 -10.18 -52.66
C LEU A 186 -4.27 -9.63 -53.81
N ILE A 187 -4.18 -8.31 -53.91
CA ILE A 187 -3.19 -7.64 -54.76
C ILE A 187 -1.83 -7.81 -54.07
N GLN A 188 -0.97 -8.61 -54.68
CA GLN A 188 0.44 -8.77 -54.33
C GLN A 188 1.30 -7.75 -55.08
#